data_AF-A0A0D8ZSC3-F1
#
_entry.id   AF-A0A0D8ZSC3-F1
#
_cell.length_a   1.000
_cell.length_b   1.000
_cell.length_c   1.000
_cell.angle_alpha   90.00
_cell.angle_beta   90.00
_cell.angle_gamma   90.00
#
_symmetry.space_group_name_H-M   'P 1'
#
loop_
_entity.id
_entity.type
_entity.pdbx_description
1 polymer ?
#
loop_
_entity_poly.entity_id
_entity_poly.type
_entity_poly.pdbx_seq_one_letter_code
_entity_poly.pdbx_strand_id
1 'polypeptide(L)'
;MTTNLSLQQLFGASAYQDSDRLVINKGDLFNLSTRSTNTAESLLVALVMNACKQFEGLIEDENSHPITNENNQAITYNNKDRYELLNVFYWKRQYIAFQSLPYALDTFVIESNEIQ
;
A
#
# COMPACT_ATOMS: atom_id res chain seq x y z
N MET A 1 18.19 -15.28 -1.09
CA MET A 1 18.63 -13.87 -1.01
C MET A 1 17.40 -13.05 -0.68
N THR A 2 17.38 -12.39 0.47
CA THR A 2 16.30 -11.46 0.83
C THR A 2 16.63 -10.13 0.17
N THR A 3 15.98 -9.81 -0.95
CA THR A 3 16.10 -8.51 -1.61
C THR A 3 15.38 -7.49 -0.74
N ASN A 4 16.14 -6.70 0.04
CA ASN A 4 15.56 -5.60 0.81
C ASN A 4 15.13 -4.50 -0.16
N LEU A 5 13.86 -4.07 -0.07
CA LEU A 5 13.38 -2.92 -0.83
C LEU A 5 14.11 -1.65 -0.39
N SER A 6 14.53 -0.84 -1.35
CA SER A 6 15.10 0.49 -1.09
C SER A 6 14.03 1.44 -0.55
N LEU A 7 14.47 2.51 0.12
CA LEU A 7 13.61 3.58 0.60
C LEU A 7 12.78 4.18 -0.55
N GLN A 8 13.41 4.37 -1.71
CA GLN A 8 12.76 4.94 -2.88
C GLN A 8 11.73 4.00 -3.51
N GLN A 9 11.95 2.69 -3.46
CA GLN A 9 10.96 1.71 -3.89
C GLN A 9 9.73 1.72 -2.99
N LEU A 10 9.90 1.93 -1.68
CA LEU A 10 8.77 1.95 -0.74
C LEU A 10 8.01 3.29 -0.73
N PHE A 11 8.72 4.41 -0.76
CA PHE A 11 8.15 5.74 -0.47
C PHE A 11 8.32 6.75 -1.62
N GLY A 12 8.75 6.29 -2.79
CA GLY A 12 8.88 7.07 -4.02
C GLY A 12 10.28 7.63 -4.27
N ALA A 13 10.52 8.04 -5.51
CA ALA A 13 11.84 8.44 -5.98
C ALA A 13 12.46 9.61 -5.20
N SER A 14 11.62 10.48 -4.63
CA SER A 14 12.07 11.64 -3.86
C SER A 14 12.38 11.32 -2.40
N ALA A 15 12.09 10.11 -1.93
CA ALA A 15 12.35 9.72 -0.55
C ALA A 15 13.85 9.69 -0.29
N TYR A 16 14.27 10.33 0.80
CA TYR A 16 15.68 10.33 1.21
C TYR A 16 15.79 10.23 2.73
N GLN A 17 16.90 9.65 3.18
CA GLN A 17 17.28 9.66 4.59
C GLN A 17 18.74 10.06 4.73
N ASP A 18 19.06 10.78 5.79
CA ASP A 18 20.41 11.08 6.25
C ASP A 18 20.57 10.64 7.71
N SER A 19 21.61 11.12 8.41
CA SER A 19 21.86 10.75 9.81
C SER A 19 20.79 11.25 10.77
N ASP A 20 20.05 12.30 10.38
CA ASP A 20 19.21 13.08 11.28
C ASP A 20 17.74 13.02 10.87
N ARG A 21 17.45 12.79 9.58
CA ARG A 21 16.12 12.94 9.00
C ARG A 21 15.79 11.83 8.01
N LEU A 22 14.51 11.47 8.01
CA LEU A 22 13.84 10.75 6.93
C LEU A 22 12.80 11.70 6.33
N VAL A 23 12.88 11.93 5.02
CA VAL A 23 11.95 12.78 4.28
C VAL A 23 11.24 11.96 3.23
N ILE A 24 9.91 11.98 3.30
CA ILE A 24 9.01 11.34 2.36
C ILE A 24 8.05 12.40 1.84
N ASN A 25 8.00 12.55 0.52
CA ASN A 25 7.11 13.52 -0.10
C ASN A 25 5.68 12.97 -0.10
N LYS A 26 4.73 13.77 0.39
CA LYS A 26 3.31 13.37 0.43
C LYS A 26 2.73 13.04 -0.95
N GLY A 27 3.24 13.68 -2.01
CA GLY A 27 2.83 13.39 -3.39
C GLY A 27 3.25 12.01 -3.90
N ASP A 28 4.23 11.39 -3.25
CA ASP A 28 4.72 10.06 -3.58
C ASP A 28 3.99 8.95 -2.79
N LEU A 29 3.09 9.33 -1.87
CA LEU A 29 2.29 8.42 -1.07
C LEU A 29 0.93 8.15 -1.73
N PHE A 30 0.61 6.87 -1.90
CA PHE A 30 -0.61 6.41 -2.53
C PHE A 30 -1.85 6.91 -1.78
N ASN A 31 -2.81 7.46 -2.52
CA ASN A 31 -4.09 7.96 -2.03
C ASN A 31 -4.00 9.08 -0.96
N LEU A 32 -2.85 9.75 -0.82
CA LEU A 32 -2.72 10.91 0.08
C LEU A 32 -2.76 12.22 -0.72
N SER A 33 -3.67 13.13 -0.36
CA SER A 33 -3.65 14.48 -0.93
C SER A 33 -2.41 15.25 -0.45
N THR A 34 -1.82 16.10 -1.27
CA THR A 34 -0.66 16.94 -0.89
C THR A 34 -0.98 18.09 0.09
N ARG A 35 -2.24 18.20 0.58
CA ARG A 35 -2.73 19.27 1.45
C ARG A 35 -1.93 19.39 2.75
N SER A 36 -1.73 20.60 3.26
CA SER A 36 -1.03 20.82 4.55
C SER A 36 -1.80 20.30 5.78
N THR A 37 -3.07 19.93 5.63
CA THR A 37 -3.97 19.55 6.73
C THR A 37 -4.17 18.04 6.87
N ASN A 38 -3.22 17.22 6.41
CA ASN A 38 -3.28 15.78 6.67
C ASN A 38 -3.12 15.52 8.17
N THR A 39 -3.96 14.65 8.73
CA THR A 39 -3.82 14.20 10.12
C THR A 39 -2.70 13.17 10.22
N ALA A 40 -2.15 12.98 11.43
CA ALA A 40 -1.11 11.99 11.68
C ALA A 40 -1.56 10.57 11.27
N GLU A 41 -2.81 10.23 11.52
CA GLU A 41 -3.43 8.96 11.15
C GLU A 41 -3.45 8.78 9.63
N SER A 42 -3.84 9.81 8.88
CA SER A 42 -3.84 9.75 7.42
C SER A 42 -2.45 9.57 6.83
N LEU A 43 -1.42 10.17 7.46
CA LEU A 43 -0.02 10.00 7.07
C LEU A 43 0.46 8.58 7.35
N LEU A 44 0.15 8.03 8.53
CA LEU A 44 0.50 6.67 8.91
C LEU A 44 -0.14 5.64 7.96
N VAL A 45 -1.44 5.77 7.70
CA VAL A 45 -2.17 4.88 6.78
C VAL A 45 -1.54 4.93 5.39
N ALA A 46 -1.22 6.12 4.88
CA ALA A 46 -0.60 6.26 3.57
C ALA A 46 0.77 5.58 3.49
N LEU A 47 1.59 5.68 4.54
CA LEU A 47 2.90 4.99 4.62
C LEU A 47 2.73 3.46 4.61
N VAL A 48 1.80 2.93 5.40
CA VAL A 48 1.52 1.49 5.45
C VAL A 48 0.98 0.98 4.12
N MET A 49 0.05 1.71 3.50
CA MET A 49 -0.51 1.35 2.20
C MET A 49 0.56 1.33 1.11
N ASN A 50 1.49 2.30 1.09
CA ASN A 50 2.59 2.31 0.13
C ASN A 50 3.49 1.09 0.30
N ALA A 51 3.83 0.72 1.54
CA ALA A 51 4.62 -0.47 1.81
C ALA A 51 3.88 -1.75 1.36
N CYS A 52 2.60 -1.87 1.69
CA CYS A 52 1.77 -3.02 1.28
C CYS A 52 1.70 -3.20 -0.24
N LYS A 53 1.66 -2.10 -1.00
CA LYS A 53 1.61 -2.13 -2.47
C LYS A 53 2.85 -2.73 -3.11
N GLN A 54 4.00 -2.70 -2.46
CA GLN A 54 5.21 -3.32 -3.02
C GLN A 54 5.15 -4.85 -3.01
N PHE A 55 4.18 -5.43 -2.29
CA PHE A 55 4.01 -6.88 -2.17
C PHE A 55 2.88 -7.43 -3.02
N GLU A 56 2.16 -6.60 -3.76
CA GLU A 56 1.12 -7.03 -4.69
C GLU A 56 1.26 -6.30 -6.03
N GLY A 57 0.83 -6.94 -7.11
CA GLY A 57 0.98 -6.33 -8.43
C GLY A 57 0.54 -7.23 -9.56
N LEU A 58 0.78 -6.75 -10.78
CA LEU A 58 0.58 -7.50 -12.02
C LEU A 58 1.89 -8.20 -12.38
N ILE A 59 1.79 -9.38 -12.97
CA ILE A 59 2.94 -9.97 -13.65
C ILE A 59 3.01 -9.33 -15.04
N GLU A 60 4.12 -8.67 -15.34
CA GLU A 60 4.34 -7.95 -16.60
C GLU A 60 5.44 -8.60 -17.42
N ASP A 61 5.40 -8.42 -18.74
CA ASP A 61 6.49 -8.77 -19.65
C ASP A 61 7.65 -7.75 -19.58
N GLU A 62 8.71 -7.96 -20.34
CA GLU A 62 9.87 -7.06 -20.41
C GLU A 62 9.55 -5.64 -20.93
N ASN A 63 8.36 -5.43 -21.50
CA ASN A 63 7.90 -4.17 -22.03
C ASN A 63 6.83 -3.51 -21.13
N SER A 64 6.64 -4.01 -19.90
CA SER A 64 5.61 -3.55 -18.95
C SER A 64 4.17 -3.77 -19.42
N HIS A 65 3.93 -4.78 -20.25
CA HIS A 65 2.56 -5.23 -20.56
C HIS A 65 2.11 -6.30 -19.56
N PRO A 66 0.92 -6.18 -18.96
CA PRO A 66 0.39 -7.20 -18.08
C PRO A 66 0.20 -8.53 -18.82
N ILE A 67 0.70 -9.62 -18.24
CA ILE A 67 0.45 -10.98 -18.73
C ILE A 67 -1.00 -11.34 -18.36
N THR A 68 -1.78 -11.77 -19.35
CA THR A 68 -3.20 -12.13 -19.17
C THR A 68 -3.45 -13.63 -19.30
N ASN A 69 -4.51 -14.12 -18.67
CA ASN A 69 -5.04 -15.46 -18.91
C ASN A 69 -5.82 -15.54 -20.25
N GLU A 70 -6.36 -16.71 -20.56
CA GLU A 70 -7.17 -16.97 -21.77
C GLU A 70 -8.45 -16.13 -21.89
N ASN A 71 -8.89 -15.53 -20.78
CA ASN A 71 -10.06 -14.64 -20.71
C ASN A 71 -9.68 -13.15 -20.75
N ASN A 72 -8.42 -12.82 -21.09
CA ASN A 72 -7.90 -11.47 -21.12
C ASN A 72 -7.90 -10.76 -19.74
N GLN A 73 -7.81 -11.53 -18.65
CA GLN A 73 -7.69 -11.00 -17.29
C GLN A 73 -6.22 -11.03 -16.86
N ALA A 74 -5.73 -9.91 -16.35
CA ALA A 74 -4.33 -9.82 -15.93
C ALA A 74 -4.03 -10.73 -14.73
N ILE A 75 -2.91 -11.44 -14.81
CA ILE A 75 -2.43 -12.30 -13.74
C ILE A 75 -1.78 -11.42 -12.68
N THR A 76 -2.23 -11.58 -11.43
CA THR A 76 -1.73 -10.81 -10.29
C THR A 76 -0.94 -11.69 -9.33
N TYR A 77 -0.08 -11.09 -8.53
CA TYR A 77 0.54 -11.72 -7.38
C TYR A 77 0.20 -10.94 -6.10
N ASN A 78 0.17 -11.66 -4.97
CA ASN A 78 0.06 -11.07 -3.64
C ASN A 78 0.97 -11.88 -2.69
N ASN A 79 2.04 -11.22 -2.24
CA ASN A 79 3.06 -11.77 -1.36
C ASN A 79 3.05 -11.12 0.02
N LYS A 80 1.95 -10.43 0.41
CA LYS A 80 1.84 -9.75 1.70
C LYS A 80 2.13 -10.69 2.88
N ASP A 81 1.68 -11.94 2.78
CA ASP A 81 1.83 -12.95 3.83
C ASP A 81 3.24 -13.59 3.91
N ARG A 82 4.12 -13.30 2.95
CA ARG A 82 5.48 -13.88 2.90
C ARG A 82 6.52 -13.10 3.70
N TYR A 83 6.18 -11.90 4.18
CA TYR A 83 7.07 -11.10 5.02
C TYR A 83 6.61 -11.24 6.48
N GLU A 84 7.23 -12.16 7.22
CA GLU A 84 6.95 -12.49 8.64
C GLU A 84 6.91 -11.28 9.58
N LEU A 85 7.52 -10.15 9.19
CA LEU A 85 7.66 -8.95 10.01
C LEU A 85 6.60 -7.86 9.75
N LEU A 86 5.69 -8.06 8.80
CA LEU A 86 4.62 -7.10 8.50
C LEU A 86 3.23 -7.75 8.67
N ASN A 87 2.94 -8.22 9.88
CA ASN A 87 1.58 -8.60 10.27
C ASN A 87 0.74 -7.34 10.44
N VAL A 88 0.23 -6.83 9.32
CA VAL A 88 -0.74 -5.75 9.31
C VAL A 88 -2.08 -6.35 9.70
N PHE A 89 -2.43 -6.26 10.99
CA PHE A 89 -3.73 -6.67 11.48
C PHE A 89 -4.80 -5.72 10.92
N TYR A 90 -5.47 -6.15 9.84
CA TYR A 90 -6.66 -5.48 9.35
C TYR A 90 -7.76 -5.68 10.38
N TRP A 91 -8.21 -4.59 11.02
CA TRP A 91 -9.23 -4.67 12.07
C TRP A 91 -10.55 -5.23 11.50
N LYS A 92 -10.90 -4.90 10.25
CA LYS A 92 -12.15 -5.36 9.63
C LYS A 92 -12.00 -5.55 8.12
N ARG A 93 -12.16 -6.80 7.66
CA ARG A 93 -12.44 -7.11 6.24
C ARG A 93 -13.93 -6.89 5.99
N GLN A 94 -14.25 -5.98 5.09
CA GLN A 94 -15.62 -5.71 4.65
C GLN A 94 -15.84 -6.34 3.28
N TYR A 95 -17.05 -6.84 3.03
CA TYR A 95 -17.47 -7.25 1.70
C TYR A 95 -18.40 -6.18 1.15
N ILE A 96 -17.94 -5.47 0.11
CA ILE A 96 -18.73 -4.46 -0.58
C ILE A 96 -19.15 -4.98 -1.95
N ALA A 97 -20.34 -4.59 -2.40
CA ALA A 97 -20.78 -4.87 -3.76
C ALA A 97 -20.35 -3.71 -4.67
N PHE A 98 -19.51 -3.98 -5.67
CA PHE A 98 -19.19 -3.03 -6.73
C PHE A 98 -19.63 -3.65 -8.06
N GLN A 99 -20.55 -2.99 -8.77
CA GLN A 99 -21.15 -3.51 -10.00
C GLN A 99 -21.68 -4.94 -9.88
N SER A 100 -22.37 -5.23 -8.76
CA SER A 100 -22.97 -6.55 -8.45
C SER A 100 -21.98 -7.70 -8.23
N LEU A 101 -20.68 -7.43 -8.12
CA LEU A 101 -19.66 -8.41 -7.75
C LEU A 101 -19.19 -8.17 -6.31
N PRO A 102 -19.00 -9.22 -5.50
CA PRO A 102 -18.46 -9.09 -4.14
C PRO A 102 -16.97 -8.76 -4.19
N TYR A 103 -16.57 -7.65 -3.59
CA TYR A 103 -15.18 -7.25 -3.40
C TYR A 103 -14.84 -7.30 -1.91
N ALA A 104 -13.70 -7.90 -1.58
CA ALA A 104 -13.11 -7.78 -0.25
C ALA A 104 -12.41 -6.41 -0.16
N LEU A 105 -12.90 -5.56 0.74
CA LEU A 105 -12.29 -4.30 1.11
C LEU A 105 -11.62 -4.47 2.48
N ASP A 106 -10.30 -4.41 2.49
CA ASP A 106 -9.54 -4.44 3.73
C ASP A 106 -9.47 -3.02 4.31
N THR A 107 -10.14 -2.79 5.44
CA THR A 107 -10.25 -1.47 6.08
C THR A 107 -9.47 -1.37 7.39
N PHE A 108 -8.78 -0.24 7.58
CA PHE A 108 -8.26 0.20 8.87
C PHE A 108 -9.34 1.05 9.55
N VAL A 109 -9.77 0.64 10.74
CA VAL A 109 -10.63 1.45 11.61
C VAL A 109 -9.72 2.06 12.67
N ILE A 110 -9.64 3.39 12.69
CA ILE A 110 -8.94 4.14 13.74
C ILE A 110 -10.01 4.93 14.47
N GLU A 111 -10.39 4.47 15.67
CA GLU A 111 -11.35 5.16 16.54
C GLU A 111 -10.58 5.95 17.59
N SER A 112 -10.80 7.28 17.64
CA SER A 112 -10.38 8.11 18.75
C SER A 112 -11.49 8.12 19.81
N ASN A 113 -11.24 7.54 20.98
CA ASN A 113 -12.14 7.68 22.12
C ASN A 113 -11.79 8.96 22.89
N GLU A 114 -12.75 9.86 23.03
CA GLU A 114 -12.67 10.93 24.03
C GLU A 114 -12.87 10.29 25.42
N ILE A 115 -11.92 10.50 26.32
CA ILE A 115 -12.06 10.15 27.73
C ILE A 115 -13.02 11.18 28.34
N GLN A 116 -14.21 10.76 28.77
CA GLN A 116 -15.12 11.54 29.61
C GLN A 116 -14.69 11.53 31.07
#